data_AF-A0A4R4F9X1-F1
#
_entry.id   AF-A0A4R4F9X1-F1
#
_cell.length_a   1.000
_cell.length_b   1.000
_cell.length_c   1.000
_cell.angle_alpha   90.00
_cell.angle_beta   90.00
_cell.angle_gamma   90.00
#
_symmetry.space_group_name_H-M   'P 1'
#
loop_
_entity.id
_entity.type
_entity.pdbx_description
1 polymer ?
#
loop_
_entity_poly.entity_id
_entity_poly.type
_entity_poly.pdbx_seq_one_letter_code
_entity_poly.pdbx_strand_id
1 'polypeptide(L)' 'MEVTLDAGRLCQKEAAHAYLKERLGLPDYYGANLDALYDCLTELDGLKVILSNSADAGCCAAKIIEVMQEADVEVELR' A
#
# COMPACT_ATOMS: atom_id res chain seq x y z
N MET A 1 8.46 -4.00 10.41
CA MET A 1 7.46 -5.00 9.97
C MET A 1 7.62 -5.21 8.48
N GLU A 2 7.58 -6.43 7.95
CA GLU A 2 7.66 -6.68 6.51
C GLU A 2 6.33 -7.21 5.97
N VAL A 3 5.83 -6.63 4.87
CA VAL A 3 4.57 -7.02 4.24
C VAL A 3 4.77 -7.19 2.74
N THR A 4 4.39 -8.35 2.21
CA THR A 4 4.37 -8.59 0.76
C THR A 4 3.02 -8.22 0.17
N LEU A 5 3.04 -7.35 -0.83
CA LEU A 5 1.89 -6.90 -1.60
C LEU A 5 2.01 -7.36 -3.06
N ASP A 6 0.86 -7.65 -3.66
CA ASP A 6 0.76 -8.04 -5.07
C ASP A 6 0.37 -6.79 -5.87
N ALA A 7 1.29 -6.29 -6.69
CA ALA A 7 1.05 -5.09 -7.50
C ALA A 7 -0.10 -5.29 -8.51
N GLY A 8 -0.35 -6.54 -8.93
CA GLY A 8 -1.51 -6.90 -9.75
C GLY A 8 -2.85 -6.71 -9.04
N ARG A 9 -2.87 -6.71 -7.70
CA ARG A 9 -4.08 -6.43 -6.92
C ARG A 9 -4.33 -4.94 -6.70
N LEU A 10 -3.37 -4.08 -7.06
CA LEU A 10 -3.48 -2.63 -6.96
C LEU A 10 -4.08 -2.00 -8.23
N CYS A 11 -5.13 -2.63 -8.79
CA CYS A 11 -5.76 -2.21 -10.04
C CYS A 11 -6.89 -1.19 -9.85
N GLN A 12 -7.88 -1.52 -9.03
CA GLN A 12 -9.02 -0.62 -8.77
C GLN A 12 -8.88 -0.04 -7.38
N LYS A 13 -9.20 1.26 -7.25
CA LYS A 13 -9.04 2.01 -6.01
C LYS A 13 -9.65 1.29 -4.81
N GLU A 14 -10.92 0.90 -4.90
CA GLU A 14 -11.67 0.27 -3.81
C GLU A 14 -11.09 -1.10 -3.44
N ALA A 15 -10.79 -1.92 -4.45
CA ALA A 15 -10.21 -3.25 -4.25
C ALA A 15 -8.78 -3.16 -3.69
N ALA A 16 -7.99 -2.20 -4.15
CA ALA A 16 -6.63 -1.95 -3.67
C ALA A 16 -6.66 -1.49 -2.20
N HIS A 17 -7.52 -0.54 -1.84
CA HIS A 17 -7.67 -0.08 -0.45
C HIS A 17 -8.17 -1.19 0.48
N ALA A 18 -9.11 -2.03 0.04
CA ALA A 18 -9.55 -3.19 0.82
C ALA A 18 -8.40 -4.19 1.02
N TYR A 19 -7.64 -4.48 -0.04
CA TYR A 19 -6.47 -5.35 0.02
C TYR A 19 -5.38 -4.81 0.96
N LEU A 20 -5.08 -3.51 0.88
CA LEU A 20 -4.13 -2.83 1.77
C LEU A 20 -4.60 -2.87 3.22
N LYS A 21 -5.88 -2.60 3.49
CA LYS A 21 -6.46 -2.67 4.84
C LYS A 21 -6.23 -4.05 5.46
N GLU A 22 -6.52 -5.12 4.72
CA GLU A 22 -6.31 -6.49 5.20
C GLU A 22 -4.82 -6.81 5.41
N ARG A 23 -3.95 -6.44 4.46
CA ARG A 23 -2.52 -6.80 4.51
C ARG A 23 -1.70 -6.01 5.51
N LEU A 24 -2.03 -4.73 5.69
CA LEU A 24 -1.35 -3.84 6.63
C LEU A 24 -2.03 -3.81 8.00
N GLY A 25 -3.20 -4.45 8.14
CA GLY A 25 -3.97 -4.44 9.38
C GLY A 25 -4.49 -3.05 9.74
N LEU A 26 -4.91 -2.27 8.74
CA LEU A 26 -5.37 -0.88 8.96
C LEU A 26 -6.67 -0.84 9.78
N PRO A 27 -6.88 0.23 10.56
CA PRO A 27 -8.03 0.35 11.46
C PRO A 27 -9.37 0.35 10.73
N ASP A 28 -10.45 0.09 11.48
CA ASP A 28 -11.80 0.02 10.90
C ASP A 28 -12.30 1.34 10.32
N TYR A 29 -11.81 2.46 10.85
CA TYR A 29 -12.09 3.80 10.35
C TYR A 29 -11.26 4.21 9.12
N TYR A 30 -10.51 3.29 8.51
CA TYR A 30 -9.74 3.56 7.31
C TYR A 30 -10.61 4.07 6.14
N GLY A 31 -10.35 5.30 5.69
CA GLY A 31 -11.19 6.04 4.74
C GLY A 31 -11.07 5.66 3.26
N ALA A 32 -10.34 4.58 2.91
CA ALA A 32 -10.17 4.07 1.54
C ALA A 32 -9.78 5.16 0.51
N ASN A 33 -8.87 6.05 0.91
CA ASN A 33 -8.30 7.09 0.07
C ASN A 33 -6.78 7.22 0.34
N LEU A 34 -6.08 8.00 -0.49
CA LEU A 34 -4.62 8.13 -0.41
C LEU A 34 -4.17 8.89 0.85
N ASP A 35 -4.92 9.92 1.28
CA ASP A 35 -4.59 10.67 2.49
C ASP A 35 -4.72 9.77 3.74
N ALA A 36 -5.80 9.01 3.85
CA ALA A 36 -5.99 8.03 4.92
C ALA A 36 -4.95 6.91 4.88
N LEU A 37 -4.43 6.56 3.70
CA LEU A 37 -3.33 5.61 3.57
C LEU A 37 -2.05 6.22 4.15
N TYR A 38 -1.70 7.44 3.73
CA TYR A 38 -0.55 8.17 4.24
C TYR A 38 -0.59 8.30 5.78
N ASP A 39 -1.72 8.74 6.33
CA ASP A 39 -1.92 8.88 7.77
C ASP A 39 -1.63 7.55 8.48
N CYS A 40 -2.20 6.45 8.01
CA CYS A 40 -1.96 5.15 8.62
C CYS A 40 -0.50 4.67 8.46
N LEU A 41 0.14 4.93 7.32
CA LEU A 41 1.51 4.50 7.06
C LEU A 41 2.51 5.25 7.91
N THR A 42 2.31 6.56 8.11
CA THR A 42 3.18 7.39 8.96
C THR A 42 3.07 7.04 10.44
N GLU A 43 1.97 6.43 10.89
CA GLU A 43 1.84 5.85 12.22
C GLU A 43 2.55 4.48 12.36
N LEU A 44 2.91 3.83 11.25
CA LEU A 44 3.56 2.51 11.24
C LEU A 44 5.08 2.64 11.15
N ASP A 45 5.74 2.60 12.31
CA ASP A 45 7.21 2.63 12.38
C ASP A 45 7.88 1.38 11.78
N GLY A 46 8.86 1.60 10.90
CA GLY A 46 9.71 0.55 10.32
C GLY A 46 8.98 -0.44 9.43
N LEU A 47 7.94 0.00 8.72
CA LEU A 47 7.26 -0.79 7.70
C LEU A 47 8.13 -0.95 6.45
N LYS A 48 8.28 -2.20 5.99
CA LYS A 48 8.91 -2.57 4.72
C LYS A 48 7.86 -3.26 3.85
N VAL A 49 7.70 -2.79 2.63
CA VAL A 49 6.75 -3.31 1.66
C VAL A 49 7.51 -3.98 0.51
N ILE A 50 7.19 -5.25 0.24
CA ILE A 50 7.72 -5.98 -0.90
C ILE A 50 6.62 -6.10 -1.96
N LEU A 51 6.85 -5.53 -3.14
CA LEU A 51 5.91 -5.60 -4.26
C LEU A 51 6.29 -6.72 -5.21
N SER A 52 5.45 -7.75 -5.25
CA SER A 52 5.51 -8.82 -6.25
C SER A 52 4.61 -8.52 -7.45
N ASN A 53 4.91 -9.11 -8.62
CA ASN A 53 4.16 -8.91 -9.88
C ASN A 53 4.11 -7.44 -10.36
N SER A 54 5.21 -6.69 -10.18
CA SER A 54 5.30 -5.30 -10.64
C SER A 54 5.09 -5.12 -12.14
N ALA A 55 5.24 -6.19 -12.95
CA ALA A 55 4.93 -6.22 -14.37
C ALA A 55 3.42 -6.07 -14.68
N ASP A 56 2.56 -6.52 -13.76
CA ASP A 56 1.10 -6.43 -13.84
C ASP A 56 0.56 -5.28 -12.95
N ALA A 57 1.43 -4.32 -12.58
CA ALA A 57 1.05 -3.21 -11.73
C ALA A 57 -0.16 -2.48 -12.30
N GLY A 58 -1.25 -2.51 -11.52
CA GLY A 58 -2.49 -1.85 -11.88
C GLY A 58 -2.33 -0.33 -12.00
N CYS A 59 -3.27 0.34 -12.66
CA CYS A 59 -3.20 1.80 -12.86
C CYS A 59 -3.18 2.61 -11.55
N CYS A 60 -3.65 2.03 -10.44
CA CYS A 60 -3.62 2.65 -9.12
C CYS A 60 -2.32 2.36 -8.35
N ALA A 61 -1.54 1.36 -8.75
CA ALA A 61 -0.32 0.93 -8.06
C ALA A 61 0.69 2.07 -7.95
N ALA A 62 0.92 2.81 -9.04
CA ALA A 62 1.90 3.90 -9.07
C ALA A 62 1.64 4.95 -7.97
N LYS A 63 0.38 5.39 -7.81
CA LYS A 63 0.00 6.38 -6.80
C LYS A 63 0.14 5.83 -5.37
N ILE A 64 -0.17 4.55 -5.17
CA ILE A 64 -0.03 3.90 -3.85
C ILE A 64 1.44 3.79 -3.47
N ILE A 65 2.31 3.46 -4.43
CA ILE A 65 3.76 3.38 -4.22
C ILE A 65 4.33 4.76 -3.89
N GLU A 66 3.90 5.79 -4.60
CA GLU A 66 4.29 7.18 -4.33
C GLU A 66 3.97 7.58 -2.89
N VAL A 67 2.73 7.34 -2.43
CA VAL A 67 2.31 7.60 -1.05
C VAL A 67 3.12 6.81 -0.02
N MET A 68 3.45 5.54 -0.32
CA MET A 68 4.31 4.74 0.56
C MET A 68 5.70 5.36 0.70
N GLN A 69 6.30 5.79 -0.41
CA GLN A 69 7.61 6.45 -0.39
C GLN A 69 7.57 7.80 0.35
N GLU A 70 6.50 8.58 0.18
CA GLU A 70 6.30 9.84 0.91
C GLU A 70 6.13 9.63 2.42
N ALA A 71 5.57 8.48 2.82
CA ALA A 71 5.41 8.09 4.22
C ALA A 71 6.69 7.45 4.82
N ASP A 72 7.84 7.55 4.15
CA ASP A 72 9.13 6.95 4.56
C ASP A 72 9.09 5.41 4.67
N VAL A 73 8.17 4.76 3.93
CA VAL A 73 8.07 3.29 3.89
C VAL A 73 9.08 2.74 2.89
N GLU A 74 9.87 1.76 3.33
CA GLU A 74 10.84 1.11 2.46
C GLU A 74 10.12 0.18 1.47
N VAL A 75 10.18 0.50 0.17
CA VAL A 75 9.53 -0.28 -0.89
C VAL A 75 10.57 -1.03 -1.73
N GLU A 76 10.46 -2.36 -1.77
CA GLU A 76 11.32 -3.24 -2.55
C GLU A 76 10.52 -3.94 -3.66
N LEU A 77 11.02 -3.94 -4.89
CA LEU A 77 10.41 -4.62 -6.04
C LEU A 77 11.01 -6.03 -6.17
N ARG A 78 10.17 -7.06 -6.19
CA ARG A 78 10.58 -8.46 -6.25
C ARG A 78 9.95 -9.22 -7.41
#